data_AF-A0A8C1PQU7-F1
#
_entry.id   AF-A0A8C1PQU7-F1
#
_cell.length_a   1.000
_cell.length_b   1.000
_cell.length_c   1.000
_cell.angle_alpha   90.00
_cell.angle_beta   90.00
_cell.angle_gamma   90.00
#
_symmetry.space_group_name_H-M   'P 1'
#
loop_
_entity.id
_entity.type
_entity.pdbx_description
1 polymer ?
#
loop_
_entity_poly.entity_id
_entity_poly.type
_entity_poly.pdbx_seq_one_letter_code
_entity_poly.pdbx_strand_id
1 'polypeptide(L)'
;MFLAKKLIGGIIDVVYIILPLAYAEANESEEEKQFRRVFQQLAGDDMEVSPNELMNILNKIISKHGDLKTDGFTIESCRSMVAVMDSDSTGKLGFHEFKHLWNNIKKWQGIYKSYDRDRSGTIGADELPAAFRAAGFPLNDQLFQMIIRRYSDESGNMDFDNYIGCLVRLDAMCRAFKTLDKDNDGTIKVNVQEWLQLTMYS
;
A
#
# COMPACT_ATOMS: atom_id res chain seq x y z
N MET A 1 38.16 17.62 -36.47
CA MET A 1 36.94 18.46 -36.48
C MET A 1 36.02 17.97 -35.37
N PHE A 2 36.37 18.31 -34.13
CA PHE A 2 35.51 18.21 -32.96
C PHE A 2 34.53 19.40 -32.98
N LEU A 3 33.38 19.26 -32.31
CA LEU A 3 32.32 20.27 -32.06
C LEU A 3 31.37 20.57 -33.24
N ALA A 4 30.19 19.93 -33.25
CA ALA A 4 28.93 20.53 -33.75
C ALA A 4 27.67 19.60 -33.72
N LYS A 5 27.67 18.42 -33.08
CA LYS A 5 26.50 17.51 -33.11
C LYS A 5 25.86 17.15 -31.76
N LYS A 6 26.15 17.89 -30.66
CA LYS A 6 25.73 17.47 -29.31
C LYS A 6 24.74 18.40 -28.58
N LEU A 7 24.00 19.26 -29.27
CA LEU A 7 23.09 20.22 -28.61
C LEU A 7 21.59 20.10 -28.95
N ILE A 8 21.19 19.29 -29.95
CA ILE A 8 19.78 19.25 -30.40
C ILE A 8 19.02 18.01 -29.90
N GLY A 9 19.73 16.92 -29.53
CA GLY A 9 19.09 15.70 -29.03
C GLY A 9 18.51 15.82 -27.62
N GLY A 10 19.14 16.61 -26.73
CA GLY A 10 18.70 16.71 -25.34
C GLY A 10 17.39 17.47 -25.14
N ILE A 11 17.12 18.49 -25.95
CA ILE A 11 15.91 19.32 -25.79
C ILE A 11 14.67 18.59 -26.33
N ILE A 12 14.80 17.84 -27.43
CA ILE A 12 13.67 17.15 -28.06
C ILE A 12 13.22 15.97 -27.18
N ASP A 13 14.15 15.20 -26.61
CA ASP A 13 13.82 14.09 -25.70
C ASP A 13 13.24 14.60 -24.37
N VAL A 14 13.75 15.71 -23.84
CA VAL A 14 13.19 16.38 -22.65
C VAL A 14 11.81 16.95 -22.94
N VAL A 15 11.58 17.57 -24.10
CA VAL A 15 10.25 18.08 -24.50
C VAL A 15 9.25 16.93 -24.72
N TYR A 16 9.67 15.78 -25.27
CA TYR A 16 8.81 14.61 -25.42
C TYR A 16 8.46 13.91 -24.09
N ILE A 17 9.26 14.10 -23.03
CA ILE A 17 8.97 13.61 -21.66
C ILE A 17 8.18 14.65 -20.84
N ILE A 18 8.47 15.94 -21.00
CA ILE A 18 7.78 17.03 -20.31
C ILE A 18 6.37 17.25 -20.87
N LEU A 19 6.15 17.06 -22.18
CA LEU A 19 4.84 17.26 -22.79
C LEU A 19 3.77 16.29 -22.25
N PRO A 20 4.01 14.97 -22.08
CA PRO A 20 3.06 14.06 -21.42
C PRO A 20 2.82 14.38 -19.93
N LEU A 21 3.86 14.79 -19.20
CA LEU A 21 3.74 15.14 -17.76
C LEU A 21 2.93 16.44 -17.56
N ALA A 22 3.23 17.48 -18.35
CA ALA A 22 2.49 18.74 -18.30
C ALA A 22 1.03 18.58 -18.80
N TYR A 23 0.77 17.69 -19.76
CA TYR A 23 -0.60 17.36 -20.19
C TYR A 23 -1.36 16.53 -19.15
N ALA A 24 -0.68 15.63 -18.43
CA ALA A 24 -1.26 14.86 -17.34
C ALA A 24 -1.63 15.74 -16.14
N GLU A 25 -0.79 16.73 -15.81
CA GLU A 25 -1.08 17.73 -14.78
C GLU A 25 -2.24 18.66 -15.17
N ALA A 26 -2.40 18.98 -16.46
CA ALA A 26 -3.48 19.85 -16.95
C ALA A 26 -4.88 19.21 -16.94
N ASN A 27 -4.97 17.88 -16.89
CA ASN A 27 -6.22 17.11 -16.89
C ASN A 27 -6.48 16.35 -15.58
N GLU A 28 -5.78 16.72 -14.51
CA GLU A 28 -5.91 16.12 -13.19
C GLU A 28 -7.30 16.42 -12.59
N SER A 29 -8.00 15.39 -12.09
CA SER A 29 -9.32 15.55 -11.45
C SER A 29 -9.22 16.40 -10.17
N GLU A 30 -10.32 17.06 -9.76
CA GLU A 30 -10.32 17.84 -8.52
C GLU A 30 -9.99 16.99 -7.28
N GLU A 31 -10.41 15.72 -7.25
CA GLU A 31 -10.04 14.78 -6.19
C GLU A 31 -8.54 14.52 -6.15
N GLU A 32 -7.91 14.43 -7.31
CA GLU A 32 -6.48 14.16 -7.42
C GLU A 32 -5.65 15.40 -7.06
N LYS A 33 -6.10 16.60 -7.43
CA LYS A 33 -5.51 17.86 -6.94
C LYS A 33 -5.61 17.99 -5.42
N GLN A 34 -6.76 17.63 -4.83
CA GLN A 34 -6.92 17.63 -3.38
C GLN A 34 -5.98 16.60 -2.72
N PHE A 35 -5.87 15.41 -3.30
CA PHE A 35 -4.97 14.38 -2.80
C PHE A 35 -3.50 14.81 -2.86
N ARG A 36 -3.09 15.48 -3.94
CA ARG A 36 -1.74 16.06 -4.09
C ARG A 36 -1.42 17.08 -3.00
N ARG A 37 -2.39 17.92 -2.61
CA ARG A 37 -2.22 18.85 -1.47
C ARG A 37 -2.04 18.11 -0.15
N VAL A 38 -2.81 17.04 0.09
CA VAL A 38 -2.66 16.21 1.29
C VAL A 38 -1.28 15.57 1.33
N PHE A 39 -0.81 15.02 0.20
CA PHE A 39 0.52 14.45 0.07
C PHE A 39 1.60 15.49 0.37
N GLN A 40 1.56 16.67 -0.25
CA GLN A 40 2.53 17.74 -0.02
C GLN A 40 2.59 18.19 1.44
N GLN A 41 1.43 18.30 2.10
CA GLN A 41 1.39 18.66 3.53
C GLN A 41 1.97 17.57 4.43
N LEU A 42 1.91 16.31 3.99
CA LEU A 42 2.39 15.17 4.76
C LEU A 42 3.89 14.92 4.56
N ALA A 43 4.35 14.99 3.31
CA ALA A 43 5.72 14.71 2.90
C ALA A 43 6.68 15.88 3.19
N GLY A 44 6.17 17.11 3.30
CA GLY A 44 7.03 18.27 3.56
C GLY A 44 8.04 18.51 2.44
N ASP A 45 9.28 18.86 2.81
CA ASP A 45 10.29 19.39 1.88
C ASP A 45 10.95 18.30 1.00
N ASP A 46 11.00 17.05 1.46
CA ASP A 46 11.64 15.95 0.72
C ASP A 46 10.71 15.30 -0.31
N MET A 47 9.42 15.63 -0.28
CA MET A 47 8.39 15.13 -1.20
C MET A 47 8.25 13.60 -1.19
N GLU A 48 8.54 12.96 -0.06
CA GLU A 48 8.31 11.54 0.19
C GLU A 48 7.65 11.32 1.56
N VAL A 49 6.87 10.26 1.72
CA VAL A 49 6.23 9.94 3.01
C VAL A 49 7.03 8.88 3.75
N SER A 50 7.61 9.27 4.88
CA SER A 50 8.32 8.38 5.80
C SER A 50 7.38 7.50 6.65
N PRO A 51 7.89 6.42 7.26
CA PRO A 51 7.10 5.61 8.20
C PRO A 51 6.49 6.41 9.36
N ASN A 52 7.20 7.43 9.86
CA ASN A 52 6.71 8.30 10.93
C ASN A 52 5.55 9.19 10.47
N GLU A 53 5.64 9.76 9.28
CA GLU A 53 4.56 10.56 8.70
C GLU A 53 3.33 9.70 8.41
N LEU A 54 3.52 8.49 7.86
CA LEU A 54 2.46 7.52 7.65
C LEU A 54 1.75 7.16 8.98
N MET A 55 2.51 6.85 10.02
CA MET A 55 1.97 6.56 11.36
C MET A 55 1.12 7.72 11.89
N ASN A 56 1.64 8.94 11.80
CA ASN A 56 0.96 10.13 12.30
C ASN A 56 -0.37 10.39 11.57
N ILE A 57 -0.41 10.26 10.25
CA ILE A 57 -1.64 10.50 9.49
C ILE A 57 -2.68 9.40 9.72
N LEU A 58 -2.27 8.13 9.78
CA LEU A 58 -3.20 7.02 10.01
C LEU A 58 -3.83 7.11 11.40
N ASN A 59 -3.03 7.36 12.44
CA ASN A 59 -3.54 7.53 13.81
C ASN A 59 -4.42 8.78 13.95
N LYS A 60 -4.11 9.86 13.22
CA LYS A 60 -4.95 11.07 13.17
C LYS A 60 -6.31 10.82 12.51
N ILE A 61 -6.40 9.89 11.56
CA ILE A 61 -7.68 9.51 10.94
C ILE A 61 -8.48 8.61 11.84
N ILE A 62 -7.85 7.59 12.43
CA ILE A 62 -8.58 6.66 13.30
C ILE A 62 -9.16 7.37 14.52
N SER A 63 -8.48 8.38 15.08
CA SER A 63 -9.03 9.15 16.20
C SER A 63 -10.34 9.89 15.88
N LYS A 64 -10.70 10.03 14.58
CA LYS A 64 -11.98 10.58 14.12
C LYS A 64 -13.07 9.52 13.92
N HIS A 65 -12.72 8.24 14.00
CA HIS A 65 -13.60 7.09 13.77
C HIS A 65 -13.73 6.26 15.04
N GLY A 66 -14.54 6.72 15.99
CA GLY A 66 -14.77 6.02 17.26
C GLY A 66 -15.46 4.65 17.12
N ASP A 67 -15.93 4.30 15.92
CA ASP A 67 -16.48 2.99 15.57
C ASP A 67 -15.41 1.94 15.26
N LEU A 68 -14.16 2.34 15.04
CA LEU A 68 -13.05 1.42 14.77
C LEU A 68 -12.31 1.08 16.06
N LYS A 69 -12.31 -0.19 16.46
CA LYS A 69 -11.39 -0.66 17.50
C LYS A 69 -9.99 -0.84 16.93
N THR A 70 -9.00 -0.39 17.69
CA THR A 70 -7.57 -0.45 17.37
C THR A 70 -6.78 -0.09 18.62
N ASP A 71 -5.54 -0.53 18.72
CA ASP A 71 -4.54 -0.02 19.66
C ASP A 71 -3.66 1.12 19.06
N GLY A 72 -3.84 1.38 17.76
CA GLY A 72 -3.16 2.39 16.97
C GLY A 72 -2.02 1.81 16.13
N PHE A 73 -1.78 2.41 14.97
CA PHE A 73 -0.64 2.01 14.14
C PHE A 73 0.67 2.33 14.85
N THR A 74 1.49 1.30 15.04
CA THR A 74 2.85 1.41 15.56
C THR A 74 3.83 1.85 14.46
N ILE A 75 5.01 2.32 14.87
CA ILE A 75 6.06 2.68 13.92
C ILE A 75 6.58 1.43 13.18
N GLU A 76 6.66 0.28 13.83
CA GLU A 76 7.02 -0.99 13.22
C GLU A 76 6.02 -1.41 12.13
N SER A 77 4.71 -1.32 12.40
CA SER A 77 3.67 -1.58 11.40
C SER A 77 3.81 -0.64 10.20
N CYS A 78 4.08 0.64 10.44
CA CYS A 78 4.24 1.61 9.35
C CYS A 78 5.55 1.41 8.57
N ARG A 79 6.65 1.00 9.22
CA ARG A 79 7.89 0.62 8.53
C ARG A 79 7.65 -0.57 7.61
N SER A 80 6.90 -1.56 8.08
CA SER A 80 6.50 -2.73 7.27
C SER A 80 5.69 -2.32 6.05
N MET A 81 4.67 -1.48 6.24
CA MET A 81 3.84 -0.97 5.14
C MET A 81 4.62 -0.18 4.11
N VAL A 82 5.54 0.70 4.56
CA VAL A 82 6.41 1.46 3.66
C VAL A 82 7.32 0.50 2.89
N ALA A 83 7.99 -0.42 3.57
CA ALA A 83 8.95 -1.32 2.95
C ALA A 83 8.34 -2.22 1.86
N VAL A 84 7.08 -2.64 2.00
CA VAL A 84 6.40 -3.46 0.97
C VAL A 84 5.73 -2.64 -0.14
N MET A 85 5.67 -1.33 0.00
CA MET A 85 5.10 -0.40 -0.99
C MET A 85 6.17 0.36 -1.77
N ASP A 86 7.33 0.60 -1.14
CA ASP A 86 8.53 1.23 -1.69
C ASP A 86 9.13 0.36 -2.81
N SER A 87 8.72 0.67 -4.04
CA SER A 87 9.10 -0.07 -5.24
C SER A 87 10.41 0.45 -5.85
N ASP A 88 10.77 1.70 -5.55
CA ASP A 88 12.01 2.34 -6.01
C ASP A 88 13.17 2.28 -4.99
N SER A 89 12.93 1.71 -3.81
CA SER A 89 13.91 1.49 -2.74
C SER A 89 14.50 2.78 -2.17
N THR A 90 13.69 3.85 -2.12
CA THR A 90 14.05 5.13 -1.50
C THR A 90 14.05 5.05 0.03
N GLY A 91 13.35 4.05 0.60
CA GLY A 91 13.08 3.91 2.03
C GLY A 91 11.88 4.74 2.51
N LYS A 92 11.18 5.40 1.59
CA LYS A 92 9.98 6.22 1.82
C LYS A 92 8.99 5.99 0.69
N LEU A 93 7.85 6.68 0.72
CA LEU A 93 6.83 6.56 -0.33
C LEU A 93 6.74 7.83 -1.16
N GLY A 94 7.02 7.71 -2.45
CA GLY A 94 6.73 8.76 -3.43
C GLY A 94 5.22 8.94 -3.63
N PHE A 95 4.83 9.96 -4.39
CA PHE A 95 3.42 10.30 -4.61
C PHE A 95 2.57 9.13 -5.11
N HIS A 96 3.05 8.38 -6.09
CA HIS A 96 2.30 7.28 -6.68
C HIS A 96 2.13 6.08 -5.74
N GLU A 97 3.18 5.76 -4.97
CA GLU A 97 3.18 4.66 -4.00
C GLU A 97 2.25 5.01 -2.83
N PHE A 98 2.36 6.23 -2.31
CA PHE A 98 1.45 6.71 -1.27
C PHE A 98 0.01 6.77 -1.77
N LYS A 99 -0.24 7.23 -3.00
CA LYS A 99 -1.58 7.23 -3.62
C LYS A 99 -2.17 5.83 -3.69
N HIS A 100 -1.37 4.85 -4.11
CA HIS A 100 -1.78 3.46 -4.19
C HIS A 100 -2.16 2.90 -2.82
N LEU A 101 -1.24 3.03 -1.84
CA LEU A 101 -1.46 2.60 -0.47
C LEU A 101 -2.72 3.25 0.12
N TRP A 102 -2.85 4.57 -0.02
CA TRP A 102 -3.97 5.32 0.54
C TRP A 102 -5.33 4.90 -0.02
N ASN A 103 -5.41 4.69 -1.33
CA ASN A 103 -6.65 4.26 -1.96
C ASN A 103 -7.06 2.86 -1.51
N ASN A 104 -6.10 1.95 -1.34
CA ASN A 104 -6.35 0.64 -0.80
C ASN A 104 -6.83 0.71 0.67
N ILE A 105 -6.19 1.51 1.52
CA ILE A 105 -6.61 1.71 2.91
C ILE A 105 -8.05 2.22 2.97
N LYS A 106 -8.42 3.25 2.17
CA LYS A 106 -9.81 3.75 2.12
C LYS A 106 -10.80 2.67 1.69
N LYS A 107 -10.47 1.89 0.65
CA LYS A 107 -11.31 0.78 0.16
C LYS A 107 -11.51 -0.25 1.26
N TRP A 108 -10.43 -0.69 1.89
CA TRP A 108 -10.46 -1.72 2.93
C TRP A 108 -11.14 -1.24 4.21
N GLN A 109 -11.01 0.04 4.56
CA GLN A 109 -11.79 0.65 5.63
C GLN A 109 -13.29 0.59 5.36
N GLY A 110 -13.72 0.90 4.13
CA GLY A 110 -15.12 0.77 3.73
C GLY A 110 -15.63 -0.67 3.86
N ILE A 111 -14.81 -1.64 3.45
CA ILE A 111 -15.12 -3.07 3.58
C ILE A 111 -15.22 -3.47 5.05
N TYR A 112 -14.24 -3.11 5.88
CA TYR A 112 -14.22 -3.39 7.31
C TYR A 112 -15.54 -2.97 7.97
N LYS A 113 -15.97 -1.72 7.75
CA LYS A 113 -17.22 -1.19 8.29
C LYS A 113 -18.48 -1.90 7.77
N SER A 114 -18.43 -2.45 6.55
CA SER A 114 -19.57 -3.16 5.96
C SER A 114 -19.68 -4.62 6.39
N TYR A 115 -18.58 -5.22 6.84
CA TYR A 115 -18.49 -6.63 7.21
C TYR A 115 -18.41 -6.89 8.72
N ASP A 116 -18.14 -5.87 9.54
CA ASP A 116 -18.42 -5.86 10.98
C ASP A 116 -19.95 -5.82 11.20
N ARG A 117 -20.58 -6.99 11.14
CA ARG A 117 -22.05 -7.15 11.13
C ARG A 117 -22.63 -7.05 12.53
N ASP A 118 -21.87 -7.54 13.51
CA ASP A 118 -22.25 -7.47 14.92
C ASP A 118 -21.94 -6.10 15.56
N ARG A 119 -21.24 -5.21 14.83
CA ARG A 119 -20.81 -3.88 15.27
C ARG A 119 -19.91 -3.95 16.50
N SER A 120 -19.11 -5.01 16.58
CA SER A 120 -18.11 -5.19 17.62
C SER A 120 -16.98 -4.17 17.52
N GLY A 121 -16.81 -3.52 16.35
CA GLY A 121 -15.66 -2.68 16.00
C GLY A 121 -14.46 -3.49 15.52
N THR A 122 -14.60 -4.82 15.39
CA THR A 122 -13.59 -5.81 14.97
C THR A 122 -14.13 -6.68 13.84
N ILE A 123 -13.24 -7.38 13.12
CA ILE A 123 -13.65 -8.44 12.18
C ILE A 123 -13.42 -9.78 12.85
N GLY A 124 -14.50 -10.50 13.13
CA GLY A 124 -14.45 -11.84 13.70
C GLY A 124 -14.06 -12.91 12.68
N ALA A 125 -13.70 -14.11 13.18
CA ALA A 125 -13.32 -15.26 12.34
C ALA A 125 -14.40 -15.66 11.32
N ASP A 126 -15.69 -15.48 11.65
CA ASP A 126 -16.81 -15.78 10.75
C ASP A 126 -17.03 -14.70 9.67
N GLU A 127 -16.57 -13.47 9.93
CA GLU A 127 -16.71 -12.31 9.02
C GLU A 127 -15.52 -12.20 8.06
N LEU A 128 -14.34 -12.60 8.54
CA LEU A 128 -13.05 -12.47 7.85
C LEU A 128 -13.06 -13.02 6.41
N PRO A 129 -13.58 -14.24 6.12
CA PRO A 129 -13.51 -14.78 4.76
C PRO A 129 -14.30 -13.95 3.75
N ALA A 130 -15.44 -13.41 4.17
CA ALA A 130 -16.28 -12.58 3.32
C ALA A 130 -15.67 -11.19 3.10
N ALA A 131 -15.09 -10.60 4.14
CA ALA A 131 -14.37 -9.33 4.07
C ALA A 131 -13.15 -9.42 3.13
N PHE A 132 -12.32 -10.45 3.27
CA PHE A 132 -11.13 -10.65 2.42
C PHE A 132 -11.49 -10.93 0.96
N ARG A 133 -12.56 -11.68 0.72
CA ARG A 133 -13.07 -11.89 -0.64
C ARG A 133 -13.53 -10.58 -1.27
N ALA A 134 -14.25 -9.73 -0.53
CA ALA A 134 -14.65 -8.39 -1.00
C ALA A 134 -13.44 -7.47 -1.23
N ALA A 135 -12.36 -7.64 -0.45
CA ALA A 135 -11.11 -6.91 -0.64
C ALA A 135 -10.37 -7.31 -1.92
N GLY A 136 -10.65 -8.51 -2.45
CA GLY A 136 -10.06 -9.06 -3.69
C GLY A 136 -9.16 -10.27 -3.47
N PHE A 137 -9.21 -10.90 -2.30
CA PHE A 137 -8.33 -12.00 -1.90
C PHE A 137 -9.11 -13.30 -1.67
N PRO A 138 -9.26 -14.15 -2.70
CA PRO A 138 -9.89 -15.46 -2.56
C PRO A 138 -8.90 -16.48 -1.99
N LEU A 139 -8.73 -16.47 -0.67
CA LEU A 139 -7.82 -17.38 0.04
C LEU A 139 -8.50 -18.71 0.38
N ASN A 140 -7.69 -19.74 0.63
CA ASN A 140 -8.16 -21.03 1.15
C ASN A 140 -8.18 -21.05 2.68
N ASP A 141 -8.83 -22.06 3.27
CA ASP A 141 -9.02 -22.18 4.72
C ASP A 141 -7.70 -22.22 5.50
N GLN A 142 -6.67 -22.86 4.94
CA GLN A 142 -5.35 -22.94 5.58
C GLN A 142 -4.71 -21.56 5.72
N LEU A 143 -4.80 -20.72 4.69
CA LEU A 143 -4.30 -19.35 4.74
C LEU A 143 -5.11 -18.49 5.72
N PHE A 144 -6.43 -18.65 5.77
CA PHE A 144 -7.26 -17.95 6.78
C PHE A 144 -6.86 -18.33 8.20
N GLN A 145 -6.61 -19.61 8.49
CA GLN A 145 -6.15 -20.03 9.81
C GLN A 145 -4.79 -19.42 10.18
N MET A 146 -3.86 -19.29 9.23
CA MET A 146 -2.58 -18.62 9.46
C MET A 146 -2.76 -17.13 9.74
N ILE A 147 -3.63 -16.46 8.97
CA ILE A 147 -3.93 -15.03 9.15
C ILE A 147 -4.55 -14.77 10.52
N ILE A 148 -5.57 -15.55 10.92
CA ILE A 148 -6.23 -15.42 12.23
C ILE A 148 -5.19 -15.57 13.35
N ARG A 149 -4.36 -16.62 13.31
CA ARG A 149 -3.34 -16.84 14.35
C ARG A 149 -2.30 -15.73 14.47
N ARG A 150 -2.03 -15.00 13.38
CA ARG A 150 -1.00 -13.96 13.33
C ARG A 150 -1.54 -12.56 13.65
N TYR A 151 -2.77 -12.27 13.25
CA TYR A 151 -3.33 -10.92 13.23
C TYR A 151 -4.58 -10.74 14.11
N SER A 152 -5.14 -11.81 14.67
CA SER A 152 -6.29 -11.73 15.57
C SER A 152 -5.89 -11.95 17.02
N ASP A 153 -6.74 -11.51 17.93
CA ASP A 153 -6.63 -11.79 19.36
C ASP A 153 -6.97 -13.28 19.69
N GLU A 154 -6.88 -13.65 20.97
CA GLU A 154 -7.19 -15.01 21.44
C GLU A 154 -8.64 -15.46 21.17
N SER A 155 -9.55 -14.50 20.94
CA SER A 155 -10.95 -14.76 20.59
C SER A 155 -11.19 -14.83 19.09
N GLY A 156 -10.14 -14.64 18.26
CA GLY A 156 -10.24 -14.65 16.81
C GLY A 156 -10.78 -13.34 16.22
N ASN A 157 -10.75 -12.24 16.98
CA ASN A 157 -11.15 -10.92 16.50
C ASN A 157 -9.94 -10.15 16.00
N MET A 158 -10.05 -9.57 14.81
CA MET A 158 -9.03 -8.73 14.20
C MET A 158 -9.44 -7.27 14.30
N ASP A 159 -8.62 -6.44 14.93
CA ASP A 159 -8.84 -4.99 15.00
C ASP A 159 -8.34 -4.28 13.73
N PHE A 160 -8.58 -2.97 13.66
CA PHE A 160 -8.46 -2.23 12.42
C PHE A 160 -7.02 -2.12 11.89
N ASP A 161 -6.04 -1.86 12.77
CA ASP A 161 -4.64 -1.73 12.36
C ASP A 161 -4.04 -3.07 11.93
N ASN A 162 -4.36 -4.18 12.63
CA ASN A 162 -3.95 -5.51 12.19
C ASN A 162 -4.61 -5.92 10.87
N TYR A 163 -5.88 -5.57 10.67
CA TYR A 163 -6.60 -5.81 9.41
C TYR A 163 -5.94 -5.09 8.24
N ILE A 164 -5.64 -3.80 8.39
CA ILE A 164 -4.96 -3.01 7.34
C ILE A 164 -3.54 -3.52 7.11
N GLY A 165 -2.77 -3.78 8.16
CA GLY A 165 -1.41 -4.32 8.05
C GLY A 165 -1.37 -5.67 7.33
N CYS A 166 -2.33 -6.55 7.62
CA CYS A 166 -2.48 -7.83 6.94
C CYS A 166 -2.75 -7.65 5.43
N LEU A 167 -3.73 -6.81 5.07
CA LEU A 167 -4.09 -6.59 3.66
C LEU A 167 -3.01 -5.87 2.86
N VAL A 168 -2.28 -4.91 3.46
CA VAL A 168 -1.11 -4.28 2.84
C VAL A 168 -0.05 -5.33 2.49
N ARG A 169 0.29 -6.19 3.45
CA ARG A 169 1.28 -7.26 3.24
C ARG A 169 0.80 -8.26 2.19
N LEU A 170 -0.45 -8.68 2.26
CA LEU A 170 -1.03 -9.64 1.33
C LEU A 170 -1.06 -9.10 -0.12
N ASP A 171 -1.50 -7.85 -0.30
CA ASP A 171 -1.50 -7.18 -1.60
C ASP A 171 -0.10 -7.12 -2.21
N ALA A 172 0.89 -6.70 -1.42
CA ALA A 172 2.28 -6.62 -1.87
C ALA A 172 2.85 -7.98 -2.28
N MET A 173 2.60 -9.03 -1.49
CA MET A 173 3.05 -10.39 -1.84
C MET A 173 2.37 -10.90 -3.11
N CYS A 174 1.08 -10.64 -3.30
CA CYS A 174 0.38 -10.99 -4.54
C CYS A 174 0.93 -10.24 -5.76
N ARG A 175 1.24 -8.95 -5.63
CA ARG A 175 1.84 -8.14 -6.72
C ARG A 175 3.26 -8.62 -7.07
N ALA A 176 4.07 -8.89 -6.05
CA ALA A 176 5.43 -9.41 -6.23
C ALA A 176 5.40 -10.76 -6.96
N PHE A 177 4.55 -11.68 -6.52
CA PHE A 177 4.37 -12.98 -7.18
C PHE A 177 3.96 -12.83 -8.64
N LYS A 178 2.92 -12.03 -8.93
CA LYS A 178 2.44 -11.79 -10.31
C LYS A 178 3.49 -11.14 -11.22
N THR A 179 4.39 -10.33 -10.67
CA THR A 179 5.48 -9.72 -11.46
C THR A 179 6.52 -10.76 -11.90
N LEU A 180 6.70 -11.81 -11.10
CA LEU A 180 7.66 -12.88 -11.35
C LEU A 180 7.06 -14.03 -12.19
N ASP A 181 5.78 -14.35 -11.99
CA ASP A 181 5.01 -15.37 -12.73
C ASP A 181 4.52 -14.82 -14.08
N LYS A 182 5.44 -14.73 -15.06
CA LYS A 182 5.14 -14.11 -16.37
C LYS A 182 4.30 -15.00 -17.29
N ASP A 183 4.33 -16.32 -17.09
CA ASP A 183 3.57 -17.31 -17.83
C ASP A 183 2.23 -17.66 -17.18
N ASN A 184 1.95 -17.14 -15.98
CA ASN A 184 0.72 -17.36 -15.21
C ASN A 184 0.47 -18.85 -14.92
N ASP A 185 1.53 -19.60 -14.67
CA ASP A 185 1.45 -21.02 -14.35
C ASP A 185 1.27 -21.29 -12.84
N GLY A 186 1.36 -20.23 -12.03
CA GLY A 186 1.23 -20.31 -10.58
C GLY A 186 2.50 -20.74 -9.86
N THR A 187 3.66 -20.72 -10.52
CA THR A 187 4.96 -21.09 -9.97
C THR A 187 6.01 -20.01 -10.28
N ILE A 188 6.94 -19.79 -9.35
CA ILE A 188 8.10 -18.93 -9.58
C ILE A 188 9.38 -19.70 -9.27
N LYS A 189 10.43 -19.48 -10.07
CA LYS A 189 11.77 -20.02 -9.81
C LYS A 189 12.68 -18.88 -9.37
N VAL A 190 13.17 -18.95 -8.14
CA VAL A 190 14.06 -17.96 -7.54
C VAL A 190 15.30 -18.63 -6.94
N ASN A 191 16.41 -17.91 -6.94
CA ASN A 191 17.61 -18.28 -6.19
C ASN A 191 17.56 -17.75 -4.74
N VAL A 192 18.57 -18.08 -3.93
CA VAL A 192 18.59 -17.69 -2.50
C VAL A 192 18.63 -16.17 -2.29
N GLN A 193 19.31 -15.42 -3.16
CA GLN A 193 19.42 -13.96 -3.04
C GLN A 193 18.09 -13.30 -3.39
N GLU A 194 17.44 -13.75 -4.45
CA GLU A 194 16.09 -13.28 -4.84
C GLU A 194 15.06 -13.63 -3.76
N TRP A 195 15.13 -14.83 -3.19
CA TRP A 195 14.27 -15.22 -2.08
C TRP A 195 14.44 -14.30 -0.87
N LEU A 196 15.68 -14.02 -0.46
CA LEU A 196 15.96 -13.11 0.66
C LEU A 196 15.44 -11.69 0.37
N GLN A 197 15.60 -11.19 -0.86
CA GLN A 197 15.05 -9.89 -1.26
C GLN A 197 13.51 -9.86 -1.14
N LEU A 198 12.82 -10.96 -1.48
CA LEU A 198 11.36 -11.04 -1.40
C LEU A 198 10.83 -11.20 0.03
N THR A 199 11.58 -11.83 0.94
CA THR A 199 11.04 -12.22 2.26
C THR A 199 11.55 -11.42 3.45
N MET A 200 12.66 -10.67 3.30
CA MET A 200 13.29 -9.94 4.42
C MET A 200 12.59 -8.62 4.77
N TYR A 201 11.40 -8.37 4.24
CA TYR A 201 10.55 -7.26 4.67
C TYR A 201 9.96 -7.54 6.06
N SER A 202 10.37 -6.76 7.06
CA SER A 202 9.77 -6.72 8.39
C SER A 202 8.46 -5.98 8.36
#